data_AF-A0A2H0A079-F1
#
_entry.id   AF-A0A2H0A079-F1
#
_cell.length_a   1.000
_cell.length_b   1.000
_cell.length_c   1.000
_cell.angle_alpha   90.00
_cell.angle_beta   90.00
_cell.angle_gamma   90.00
#
_symmetry.space_group_name_H-M   'P 1'
#
loop_
_entity.id
_entity.type
_entity.pdbx_description
1 polymer ?
#
loop_
_entity_poly.entity_id
_entity_poly.type
_entity_poly.pdbx_seq_one_letter_code
_entity_poly.pdbx_strand_id
1 'polypeptide(L)'
;MNNMKKESIIFEETRVLTAKYCHPKSDDYLHYISKIQIKNSGKNPVEMMLKFDGIPPFAAPMPPKEHTIKAPAILDLCLKVIKWFRKYGYELK
;
A
#
# COMPACT_ATOMS: atom_id res chain seq x y z
N MET A 1 9.97 -9.35 34.70
CA MET A 1 9.15 -9.79 33.55
C MET A 1 8.71 -8.54 32.80
N ASN A 2 9.22 -8.30 31.59
CA ASN A 2 8.78 -7.17 30.78
C ASN A 2 7.36 -7.48 30.27
N ASN A 3 6.36 -6.76 30.80
CA ASN A 3 5.03 -6.72 30.20
C ASN A 3 5.16 -6.03 28.84
N MET A 4 5.40 -6.80 27.76
CA MET A 4 5.15 -6.31 26.41
C MET A 4 3.66 -6.04 26.32
N LYS A 5 3.26 -4.78 26.52
CA LYS A 5 1.91 -4.32 26.16
C LYS A 5 1.68 -4.76 24.73
N LYS A 6 0.68 -5.63 24.53
CA LYS A 6 0.26 -6.10 23.21
C LYS A 6 -0.01 -4.85 22.37
N GLU A 7 0.63 -4.75 21.21
CA GLU A 7 0.42 -3.62 20.28
C GLU A 7 -1.09 -3.56 19.97
N SER A 8 -1.73 -2.44 20.33
CA SER A 8 -3.14 -2.24 20.06
C SER A 8 -3.29 -1.34 18.84
N ILE A 9 -4.16 -1.73 17.91
CA ILE A 9 -4.52 -0.89 16.77
C ILE A 9 -5.36 0.27 17.31
N ILE A 10 -4.90 1.50 17.09
CA ILE A 10 -5.58 2.73 17.50
C ILE A 10 -6.32 3.40 16.35
N PHE A 11 -5.98 3.03 15.12
CA PHE A 11 -6.66 3.49 13.92
C PHE A 11 -6.61 2.40 12.86
N GLU A 12 -7.72 2.22 12.16
CA GLU A 12 -7.84 1.32 11.04
C GLU A 12 -8.74 1.96 9.98
N GLU A 13 -8.30 1.90 8.72
CA GLU A 13 -9.09 2.38 7.60
C GLU A 13 -8.87 1.49 6.38
N THR A 14 -9.95 1.24 5.63
CA THR A 14 -9.89 0.53 4.35
C THR A 14 -10.37 1.45 3.23
N ARG A 15 -9.60 1.52 2.15
CA ARG A 15 -9.92 2.31 0.94
C ARG A 15 -9.45 1.59 -0.32
N VAL A 16 -10.00 1.96 -1.47
CA VAL A 16 -9.47 1.56 -2.76
C VAL A 16 -8.41 2.56 -3.20
N LEU A 17 -7.22 2.08 -3.52
CA LEU A 17 -6.19 2.84 -4.21
C LEU A 17 -6.25 2.52 -5.70
N THR A 18 -6.23 3.58 -6.52
CA THR A 18 -6.19 3.48 -7.96
C THR A 18 -4.82 3.96 -8.46
N ALA A 19 -4.19 3.17 -9.32
CA ALA A 19 -2.90 3.50 -9.91
C ALA A 19 -3.00 3.43 -11.44
N LYS A 20 -2.58 4.48 -12.14
CA LYS A 20 -2.55 4.54 -13.61
C LYS A 20 -1.18 4.08 -14.11
N TYR A 21 -1.16 3.25 -15.15
CA TYR A 21 0.08 2.90 -15.84
C TYR A 21 0.58 4.09 -16.66
N CYS A 22 1.84 4.49 -16.46
CA CYS A 22 2.44 5.66 -17.10
C CYS A 22 3.03 5.29 -18.47
N HIS A 23 2.18 5.09 -19.47
CA HIS A 23 2.62 4.85 -20.83
C HIS A 23 1.74 5.60 -21.85
N PRO A 24 2.32 6.28 -22.87
CA PRO A 24 1.55 7.11 -23.81
C PRO A 24 0.47 6.36 -24.62
N LYS A 25 0.58 5.02 -24.70
CA LYS A 25 -0.31 4.15 -25.48
C LYS A 25 -1.13 3.19 -24.61
N SER A 26 -1.20 3.40 -23.29
CA SER A 26 -1.99 2.57 -22.39
C SER A 26 -2.81 3.45 -21.46
N ASP A 27 -4.06 3.05 -21.25
CA ASP A 27 -4.96 3.59 -20.24
C ASP A 27 -5.26 2.53 -19.17
N ASP A 28 -4.30 1.64 -18.90
CA ASP A 28 -4.45 0.60 -17.89
C ASP A 28 -4.44 1.20 -16.47
N TYR A 29 -5.37 0.71 -15.64
CA TYR A 29 -5.46 1.04 -14.22
C TYR A 29 -5.38 -0.22 -13.37
N LEU A 30 -4.81 -0.07 -12.18
CA LEU A 30 -4.86 -1.08 -11.14
C LEU A 30 -5.65 -0.56 -9.95
N HIS A 31 -6.45 -1.45 -9.36
CA HIS A 31 -7.18 -1.21 -8.14
C HIS A 31 -6.66 -2.14 -7.05
N TYR A 32 -6.28 -1.56 -5.92
CA TYR A 32 -5.90 -2.28 -4.72
C TYR A 32 -6.82 -1.89 -3.58
N ILE A 33 -7.38 -2.86 -2.88
CA ILE A 33 -7.92 -2.65 -1.54
C ILE A 33 -6.72 -2.42 -0.63
N SER A 34 -6.67 -1.23 -0.05
CA SER A 34 -5.66 -0.79 0.90
C SER A 34 -6.26 -0.75 2.29
N LYS A 35 -5.65 -1.48 3.22
CA LYS A 35 -5.97 -1.42 4.65
C LYS A 35 -4.82 -0.78 5.41
N ILE A 36 -5.02 0.42 5.93
CA ILE A 36 -4.06 1.14 6.78
C ILE A 36 -4.37 0.82 8.23
N GLN A 37 -3.34 0.47 9.00
CA GLN A 37 -3.41 0.29 10.44
C GLN A 37 -2.33 1.13 11.13
N ILE A 38 -2.70 1.80 12.22
CA ILE A 38 -1.76 2.48 13.10
C ILE A 38 -1.85 1.83 14.48
N LYS A 39 -0.69 1.42 14.98
CA LYS A 39 -0.51 0.81 16.31
C LYS A 39 -0.05 1.86 17.32
N ASN A 40 -0.36 1.63 18.59
CA ASN A 40 0.06 2.52 19.68
C ASN A 40 1.57 2.46 20.01
N SER A 41 2.28 1.45 19.52
CA SER A 41 3.70 1.23 19.78
C SER A 41 4.34 0.39 18.67
N GLY A 42 5.67 0.28 18.70
CA GLY A 42 6.46 -0.49 17.73
C GLY A 42 7.40 0.39 16.89
N LYS A 43 8.45 -0.21 16.32
CA LYS A 43 9.45 0.51 15.49
C LYS A 43 8.86 1.07 14.19
N ASN A 44 7.86 0.38 13.64
CA ASN A 44 7.11 0.79 12.45
C ASN A 44 5.61 0.62 12.76
N PRO A 45 5.00 1.54 13.51
CA PRO A 45 3.64 1.39 14.00
C PRO A 45 2.58 1.61 12.90
N VAL A 46 2.98 2.17 11.75
CA VAL A 46 2.09 2.41 10.61
C VAL A 46 2.31 1.34 9.56
N GLU A 47 1.25 0.64 9.16
CA GLU A 47 1.30 -0.37 8.10
C GLU A 47 0.15 -0.23 7.12
N MET A 48 0.41 -0.57 5.85
CA MET A 48 -0.57 -0.67 4.78
C MET A 48 -0.50 -2.06 4.18
N MET A 49 -1.62 -2.77 4.20
CA MET A 49 -1.80 -4.03 3.49
C MET A 49 -2.54 -3.75 2.19
N LEU A 50 -1.94 -4.14 1.08
CA LEU A 50 -2.45 -3.97 -0.27
C LEU A 50 -2.90 -5.34 -0.78
N LYS A 51 -4.13 -5.42 -1.28
CA LYS A 51 -4.67 -6.58 -1.99
C LYS A 51 -5.25 -6.15 -3.32
N PHE A 52 -4.76 -6.73 -4.40
CA PHE A 52 -5.25 -6.47 -5.74
C PHE A 52 -6.70 -6.94 -5.88
N ASP A 53 -7.55 -6.04 -6.38
CA ASP A 53 -9.00 -6.26 -6.56
C ASP A 53 -9.47 -5.91 -7.99
N GLY A 54 -8.51 -5.68 -8.89
CA GLY A 54 -8.78 -5.27 -10.27
C GLY A 54 -8.75 -6.41 -11.28
N ILE A 55 -8.96 -6.06 -12.54
CA ILE A 55 -8.67 -6.92 -13.69
C ILE A 55 -7.17 -6.82 -13.99
N PRO A 56 -6.43 -7.94 -14.09
CA PRO A 56 -5.01 -7.89 -14.45
C PRO A 56 -4.80 -7.14 -15.76
N PRO A 57 -3.74 -6.32 -15.84
CA PRO A 57 -3.43 -5.61 -17.08
C PRO A 57 -3.01 -6.62 -18.16
N PHE A 58 -3.31 -6.31 -19.43
CA PHE A 58 -3.00 -7.20 -20.55
C PHE A 58 -1.49 -7.38 -20.76
N ALA A 59 -0.74 -6.28 -20.77
CA ALA A 59 0.70 -6.28 -21.04
C ALA A 59 1.52 -5.39 -20.09
N ALA A 60 0.87 -4.57 -19.25
CA ALA A 60 1.59 -3.72 -18.30
C ALA A 60 2.16 -4.56 -17.13
N PRO A 61 3.31 -4.17 -16.55
CA PRO A 61 3.91 -4.90 -15.44
C PRO A 61 2.95 -5.02 -14.25
N MET A 62 2.74 -6.23 -13.73
CA MET A 62 1.82 -6.41 -12.60
C MET A 62 2.61 -6.39 -11.27
N PRO A 63 2.33 -5.46 -10.33
CA PRO A 63 2.83 -5.57 -8.98
C PRO A 63 2.28 -6.83 -8.28
N PRO A 64 2.92 -7.31 -7.20
CA PRO A 64 2.41 -8.42 -6.41
C PRO A 64 0.94 -8.23 -6.01
N LYS A 65 0.14 -9.29 -6.15
CA LYS A 65 -1.28 -9.30 -5.78
C LYS A 65 -1.51 -8.91 -4.32
N GLU A 66 -0.56 -9.24 -3.45
CA GLU A 66 -0.58 -8.86 -2.04
C GLU A 66 0.77 -8.25 -1.66
N HIS A 67 0.73 -7.16 -0.89
CA HIS A 67 1.94 -6.52 -0.40
C HIS A 67 1.69 -5.78 0.92
N THR A 68 2.64 -5.85 1.85
CA THR A 68 2.58 -5.13 3.12
C THR A 68 3.73 -4.14 3.22
N ILE A 69 3.39 -2.88 3.44
CA ILE A 69 4.35 -1.80 3.61
C ILE A 69 4.27 -1.33 5.06
N LYS A 70 5.42 -1.23 5.73
CA LYS A 70 5.52 -0.74 7.11
C LYS A 70 6.38 0.52 7.18
N ALA A 71 6.03 1.43 8.07
CA ALA A 71 6.68 2.72 8.21
C ALA A 71 6.63 3.26 9.65
N PRO A 72 7.58 4.14 10.02
CA PRO A 72 7.57 4.80 11.32
C PRO A 72 6.44 5.85 11.43
N ALA A 73 6.08 6.51 10.32
CA ALA A 73 5.02 7.51 10.26
C ALA A 73 4.17 7.39 8.98
N ILE A 74 3.00 8.05 8.98
CA ILE A 74 2.05 8.02 7.85
C ILE A 74 2.64 8.60 6.57
N LEU A 75 3.44 9.67 6.68
CA LEU A 75 4.08 10.29 5.51
C LEU A 75 5.12 9.35 4.88
N ASP A 76 5.91 8.66 5.70
CA ASP A 76 6.85 7.64 5.24
C ASP A 76 6.14 6.48 4.55
N LEU A 77 4.96 6.09 5.06
CA LEU A 77 4.12 5.08 4.43
C LEU A 77 3.72 5.53 3.03
N CYS A 78 3.13 6.72 2.89
CA CYS A 78 2.71 7.27 1.61
C CYS A 78 3.86 7.32 0.60
N LEU A 79 5.04 7.79 1.01
CA LEU A 79 6.23 7.82 0.16
C LEU A 79 6.67 6.42 -0.28
N LYS A 80 6.63 5.43 0.61
CA LYS A 80 6.97 4.04 0.28
C LYS A 80 5.97 3.42 -0.69
N VAL A 81 4.68 3.70 -0.52
CA VAL A 81 3.62 3.21 -1.41
C VAL A 81 3.80 3.79 -2.82
N ILE A 82 4.01 5.11 -2.93
CA ILE A 82 4.30 5.77 -4.22
C ILE A 82 5.54 5.16 -4.87
N LYS A 83 6.64 5.01 -4.12
CA LYS A 83 7.87 4.39 -4.64
C LYS A 83 7.65 2.96 -5.08
N TRP A 84 6.80 2.20 -4.38
CA TRP A 84 6.48 0.82 -4.74
C TRP A 84 5.72 0.75 -6.07
N PHE A 85 4.65 1.52 -6.26
CA PHE A 85 3.94 1.57 -7.55
C PHE A 85 4.83 2.04 -8.70
N ARG A 86 5.70 3.03 -8.46
CA ARG A 86 6.65 3.53 -9.47
C ARG A 86 7.63 2.47 -9.96
N LYS A 87 8.00 1.47 -9.14
CA LYS A 87 8.86 0.36 -9.59
C LYS A 87 8.23 -0.45 -10.74
N TYR A 88 6.91 -0.42 -10.86
CA TYR A 88 6.15 -1.12 -11.90
C TYR A 88 5.66 -0.16 -12.99
N GLY A 89 6.07 1.11 -12.96
CA GLY A 89 5.64 2.12 -13.95
C GLY A 89 4.25 2.71 -13.68
N TYR A 90 3.77 2.65 -12.44
CA TYR A 90 2.46 3.20 -12.07
C TYR A 90 2.57 4.47 -11.22
N GLU A 91 1.59 5.35 -11.39
CA GLU A 91 1.34 6.51 -10.53
C GLU A 91 0.00 6.40 -9.83
N LEU A 92 0.00 6.65 -8.52
CA LEU A 92 -1.25 6.78 -7.76
C LEU A 92 -2.05 8.00 -8.22
N LYS A 93 -3.37 7.84 -8.28
CA LYS A 93 -4.34 8.90 -8.61
C LYS A 93 -5.27 9.17 -7.44
#